data_AF-A0A428RFV7-F1
#
_entry.id   AF-A0A428RFV7-F1
#
_cell.length_a   1.000
_cell.length_b   1.000
_cell.length_c   1.000
_cell.angle_alpha   90.00
_cell.angle_beta   90.00
_cell.angle_gamma   90.00
#
_symmetry.space_group_name_H-M   'P 1'
#
loop_
_entity.id
_entity.type
_entity.pdbx_description
1 polymer ?
#
loop_
_entity_poly.entity_id
_entity_poly.type
_entity_poly.pdbx_seq_one_letter_code
_entity_poly.pdbx_strand_id
1 'polypeptide(L)'
;VLAVELYLEAGVRGVEMGTLMNDRDPDTGRNRHAKAEFMRLAIPRRVYTNDQLDVVAQALIRVYRRRLTIVRGFRILDETKRLRHFTVTLERAGDSADAPVGATGSDEL
;
A
#
# COMPACT_ATOMS: atom_id res chain seq x y z
N VAL A 1 -3.08 -2.43 1.02
CA VAL A 1 -4.16 -3.16 0.29
C VAL A 1 -5.22 -2.21 -0.26
N LEU A 2 -5.89 -1.44 0.61
CA LEU A 2 -7.01 -0.56 0.22
C LEU A 2 -6.67 0.42 -0.92
N ALA A 3 -5.48 1.02 -0.91
CA ALA A 3 -5.04 1.95 -1.96
C ALA A 3 -4.97 1.31 -3.35
N VAL A 4 -4.54 0.05 -3.44
CA VAL A 4 -4.47 -0.69 -4.70
C VAL A 4 -5.87 -1.07 -5.18
N GLU A 5 -6.74 -1.52 -4.27
CA GLU A 5 -8.12 -1.89 -4.60
C GLU A 5 -8.93 -0.69 -5.12
N LEU A 6 -8.75 0.48 -4.51
CA LEU A 6 -9.40 1.71 -4.97
C LEU A 6 -8.87 2.15 -6.35
N TYR A 7 -7.58 1.96 -6.61
CA TYR A 7 -6.99 2.22 -7.92
C TYR A 7 -7.53 1.28 -9.00
N LEU A 8 -7.67 -0.01 -8.69
CA LEU A 8 -8.26 -0.98 -9.62
C LEU A 8 -9.75 -0.73 -9.88
N GLU A 9 -10.50 -0.28 -8.87
CA GLU A 9 -11.94 -0.05 -8.97
C GLU A 9 -12.31 1.22 -9.75
N ALA A 10 -11.58 2.32 -9.54
CA ALA A 10 -11.97 3.63 -10.07
C ALA A 10 -10.80 4.50 -10.57
N GLY A 11 -9.58 3.96 -10.64
CA GLY A 11 -8.39 4.71 -11.04
C GLY A 11 -7.96 5.78 -10.03
N VAL A 12 -8.51 5.76 -8.80
CA VAL A 12 -8.22 6.77 -7.78
C VAL A 12 -7.00 6.37 -6.97
N ARG A 13 -6.00 7.26 -6.93
CA ARG A 13 -4.74 7.01 -6.21
C ARG A 13 -4.79 7.56 -4.78
N GLY A 14 -4.81 6.65 -3.81
CA GLY A 14 -4.61 6.96 -2.39
C GLY A 14 -3.15 6.79 -1.95
N VAL A 15 -2.79 7.38 -0.82
CA VAL A 15 -1.48 7.17 -0.16
C VAL A 15 -1.70 6.28 1.05
N GLU A 16 -0.95 5.18 1.15
CA GLU A 16 -0.91 4.38 2.37
C GLU A 16 -0.24 5.17 3.49
N MET A 17 -0.84 5.13 4.68
CA MET A 17 -0.32 5.75 5.90
C MET A 17 -0.34 4.68 6.98
N GLY A 18 0.68 3.83 6.98
CA GLY A 18 0.74 2.68 7.86
C GLY A 18 2.15 2.14 8.02
N THR A 19 2.24 0.83 8.23
CA THR A 19 3.53 0.16 8.46
C THR A 19 4.47 0.30 7.26
N LEU A 20 3.99 0.42 6.02
CA LEU A 20 4.86 0.55 4.85
C LEU A 20 5.57 1.91 4.82
N MET A 21 4.86 2.98 5.20
CA MET A 21 5.43 4.32 5.29
C MET A 21 6.47 4.45 6.41
N ASN A 22 6.28 3.71 7.52
CA ASN A 22 7.25 3.69 8.62
C ASN A 22 8.52 2.95 8.20
N ASP A 23 9.62 3.66 7.96
CA ASP A 23 10.91 3.06 7.62
C ASP A 23 11.34 1.96 8.63
N ARG A 24 12.27 1.10 8.21
CA ARG A 24 12.73 -0.01 9.06
C ARG A 24 13.44 0.56 10.27
N ASP A 25 13.44 -0.22 11.34
CA ASP A 25 14.23 0.13 12.49
C ASP A 25 15.74 0.04 12.13
N PRO A 26 16.55 1.08 12.40
CA PRO A 26 17.94 1.16 11.96
C PRO A 26 18.85 0.18 12.71
N ASP A 27 18.47 -0.21 13.94
CA ASP A 27 19.30 -1.10 14.77
C ASP A 27 18.90 -2.57 14.54
N THR A 28 17.61 -2.84 14.37
CA THR A 28 17.08 -4.22 14.29
C THR A 28 16.69 -4.68 12.89
N GLY A 29 16.57 -3.76 11.92
CA GLY A 29 16.09 -4.05 10.56
C GLY A 29 14.61 -4.49 10.49
N ARG A 30 13.91 -4.51 11.62
CA ARG A 30 12.51 -4.98 11.71
C ARG A 30 11.53 -3.91 11.25
N ASN A 31 10.34 -4.37 10.83
CA ASN A 31 9.25 -3.48 10.48
C ASN A 31 8.75 -2.73 11.71
N ARG A 32 8.62 -1.41 11.57
CA ARG A 32 8.00 -0.55 12.58
C ARG A 32 6.49 -0.55 12.39
N HIS A 33 5.85 -1.51 13.04
CA HIS A 33 4.41 -1.68 12.96
C HIS A 33 3.67 -0.42 13.45
N ALA A 34 2.83 0.14 12.58
CA ALA A 34 1.96 1.25 12.94
C ALA A 34 0.86 0.74 13.89
N LYS A 35 0.40 1.61 14.81
CA LYS A 35 -0.73 1.28 15.69
C LYS A 35 -2.05 1.13 14.91
N ALA A 36 -2.14 1.75 13.74
CA ALA A 36 -3.28 1.69 12.86
C ALA A 36 -2.83 1.83 11.40
N GLU A 37 -3.57 1.20 10.51
CA GLU A 37 -3.31 1.17 9.07
C GLU A 37 -4.36 2.02 8.37
N PHE A 38 -3.94 3.14 7.77
CA PHE A 38 -4.84 4.09 7.12
C PHE A 38 -4.49 4.30 5.64
N MET A 39 -5.45 4.88 4.92
CA MET A 39 -5.25 5.41 3.57
C MET A 39 -5.67 6.87 3.55
N ARG A 40 -4.79 7.74 3.08
CA ARG A 40 -5.06 9.16 2.92
C ARG A 40 -5.57 9.46 1.51
N LEU A 41 -6.70 10.16 1.45
CA LEU A 41 -7.22 10.78 0.24
C LEU A 41 -7.02 12.30 0.34
N ALA A 42 -6.03 12.81 -0.40
CA ALA A 42 -5.75 14.24 -0.45
C ALA A 42 -6.51 14.87 -1.63
N ILE A 43 -7.32 15.90 -1.35
CA ILE A 43 -8.09 16.63 -2.37
C ILE A 43 -7.31 17.91 -2.72
N PRO A 44 -6.75 18.03 -3.94
CA PRO A 44 -6.11 19.26 -4.38
C PRO A 44 -7.12 20.40 -4.50
N ARG A 45 -6.69 21.60 -4.10
CA ARG A 45 -7.55 22.79 -4.08
C ARG A 45 -8.00 23.16 -5.50
N ARG A 46 -9.31 23.30 -5.71
CA ARG A 46 -9.93 23.77 -6.97
C ARG A 46 -9.65 22.90 -8.21
N VAL A 47 -9.29 21.63 -8.02
CA VAL A 47 -9.02 20.70 -9.13
C VAL A 47 -10.21 19.80 -9.43
N TYR A 48 -10.89 19.30 -8.38
CA TYR A 48 -11.97 18.35 -8.53
C TYR A 48 -13.36 18.96 -8.30
N THR A 49 -14.37 18.43 -9.00
CA THR A 49 -15.78 18.76 -8.87
C THR A 49 -16.52 17.79 -7.94
N ASN A 50 -17.76 18.11 -7.58
CA ASN A 50 -18.59 17.23 -6.75
C ASN A 50 -18.84 15.88 -7.44
N ASP A 51 -19.11 15.86 -8.74
CA ASP A 51 -19.34 14.63 -9.50
C ASP A 51 -18.12 13.69 -9.46
N GLN A 52 -16.91 14.24 -9.46
CA GLN A 52 -15.69 13.45 -9.33
C GLN A 52 -15.55 12.86 -7.92
N LEU A 53 -15.94 13.61 -6.88
CA LEU A 53 -15.97 13.11 -5.51
C LEU A 53 -17.05 12.02 -5.32
N ASP A 54 -18.18 12.13 -6.01
CA ASP A 54 -19.22 11.11 -5.98
C ASP A 54 -18.72 9.78 -6.56
N VAL A 55 -17.93 9.81 -7.62
CA VAL A 55 -17.27 8.60 -8.16
C VAL A 55 -16.36 7.97 -7.11
N VAL A 56 -15.55 8.78 -6.41
CA VAL A 56 -14.67 8.28 -5.34
C VAL A 56 -15.49 7.65 -4.20
N ALA A 57 -16.55 8.31 -3.76
CA ALA A 57 -17.43 7.81 -2.70
C ALA A 57 -18.09 6.49 -3.08
N GLN A 58 -18.62 6.38 -4.29
CA GLN A 58 -19.22 5.14 -4.78
C GLN A 58 -18.19 4.00 -4.88
N ALA A 59 -16.98 4.29 -5.34
CA ALA A 59 -15.91 3.30 -5.40
C ALA A 59 -15.53 2.78 -4.01
N LEU A 60 -15.39 3.67 -3.02
CA LEU A 60 -15.14 3.29 -1.63
C LEU A 60 -16.26 2.41 -1.06
N ILE A 61 -17.52 2.75 -1.33
CA ILE A 61 -18.67 1.93 -0.90
C ILE A 61 -18.60 0.54 -1.52
N ARG A 62 -18.28 0.43 -2.81
CA ARG A 62 -18.14 -0.87 -3.50
C ARG A 62 -17.01 -1.71 -2.90
N VAL A 63 -15.85 -1.11 -2.67
CA VAL A 63 -14.71 -1.77 -2.02
C VAL A 63 -15.08 -2.23 -0.60
N TYR A 64 -15.75 -1.38 0.18
CA TYR A 64 -16.20 -1.73 1.53
C TYR A 64 -17.19 -2.89 1.54
N ARG A 65 -18.11 -2.95 0.58
CA ARG A 65 -19.08 -4.06 0.46
C ARG A 65 -18.38 -5.40 0.22
N ARG A 66 -17.31 -5.43 -0.59
CA ARG A 66 -16.52 -6.64 -0.86
C ARG A 66 -15.33 -6.85 0.09
N ARG A 67 -15.21 -6.10 1.19
CA ARG A 67 -14.04 -6.16 2.10
C ARG A 67 -13.69 -7.57 2.59
N LEU A 68 -14.70 -8.44 2.75
CA LEU A 68 -14.50 -9.81 3.22
C LEU A 68 -13.89 -10.74 2.16
N THR A 69 -13.92 -10.37 0.86
CA THR A 69 -13.26 -11.13 -0.20
C THR A 69 -11.80 -10.73 -0.37
N ILE A 70 -11.43 -9.54 0.11
CA ILE A 70 -10.07 -9.00 0.04
C ILE A 70 -9.27 -9.50 1.25
N VAL A 71 -8.93 -10.79 1.20
CA VAL A 71 -8.21 -11.47 2.30
C VAL A 71 -6.68 -11.48 2.12
N ARG A 72 -6.20 -11.14 0.92
CA ARG A 72 -4.78 -11.25 0.57
C ARG A 72 -4.07 -9.91 0.69
N GLY A 73 -2.96 -9.92 1.44
CA GLY A 73 -2.05 -8.79 1.58
C GLY A 73 -1.09 -8.67 0.40
N PHE A 74 -0.03 -7.88 0.60
CA PHE A 74 1.07 -7.74 -0.35
C PHE A 74 2.39 -8.18 0.28
N ARG A 75 3.28 -8.72 -0.54
CA ARG A 75 4.66 -9.06 -0.20
C ARG A 75 5.61 -8.08 -0.88
N ILE A 76 6.66 -7.69 -0.17
CA ILE A 76 7.72 -6.83 -0.72
C ILE A 76 8.65 -7.71 -1.58
N LEU A 77 8.86 -7.29 -2.84
CA LEU A 77 9.82 -7.91 -3.75
C LEU A 77 11.18 -7.22 -3.67
N ASP A 78 11.14 -5.89 -3.71
CA ASP A 78 12.31 -5.03 -3.72
C ASP A 78 12.03 -3.78 -2.88
N GLU A 79 13.02 -3.32 -2.12
CA GLU A 79 12.93 -2.15 -1.26
C GLU A 79 14.27 -1.40 -1.15
N THR A 80 14.19 -0.08 -1.07
CA THR A 80 15.35 0.78 -0.81
C THR A 80 15.55 1.01 0.69
N LYS A 81 16.79 1.22 1.15
CA LYS A 81 17.13 1.42 2.57
C LYS A 81 16.48 2.65 3.22
N ARG A 82 16.10 3.67 2.44
CA ARG A 82 15.44 4.89 2.92
C ARG A 82 14.23 5.21 2.07
N LEU A 83 13.19 5.78 2.70
CA LEU A 83 11.97 6.22 2.02
C LEU A 83 11.36 5.10 1.15
N ARG A 84 11.37 3.86 1.67
CA ARG A 84 11.04 2.67 0.85
C ARG A 84 9.66 2.76 0.21
N HIS A 85 8.73 3.49 0.82
CA HIS A 85 7.36 3.67 0.34
C HIS A 85 7.25 4.35 -1.03
N PHE A 86 8.31 5.02 -1.53
CA PHE A 86 8.30 5.60 -2.89
C PHE A 86 8.70 4.62 -3.99
N THR A 87 9.64 3.72 -3.71
CA THR A 87 10.30 2.87 -4.71
C THR A 87 10.03 1.38 -4.53
N VAL A 88 9.31 0.99 -3.48
CA VAL A 88 9.00 -0.41 -3.18
C VAL A 88 8.20 -1.06 -4.30
N THR A 89 8.61 -2.28 -4.66
CA THR A 89 7.84 -3.14 -5.55
C THR A 89 7.11 -4.20 -4.72
N LEU A 90 5.80 -4.31 -4.93
CA LEU A 90 4.91 -5.19 -4.18
C LEU A 90 4.26 -6.22 -5.09
N GLU A 91 4.11 -7.43 -4.58
CA GLU A 91 3.37 -8.51 -5.22
C GLU A 91 2.17 -8.92 -4.36
N ARG A 92 1.05 -9.29 -4.96
CA ARG A 92 -0.10 -9.79 -4.20
C ARG A 92 0.25 -11.16 -3.62
N ALA A 93 0.07 -11.32 -2.32
CA ALA A 93 0.32 -12.60 -1.66
C ALA A 93 -0.63 -13.66 -2.26
N GLY A 94 -0.08 -14.71 -2.88
CA GLY A 94 -0.83 -15.81 -3.48
C GLY A 94 -0.86 -15.87 -5.02
N ASP A 95 -0.32 -14.86 -5.72
CA ASP A 95 -0.20 -14.89 -7.18
C ASP A 95 1.13 -15.55 -7.65
N SER A 96 2.03 -15.82 -6.71
CA SER A 96 3.30 -16.53 -6.91
C SER A 96 3.41 -17.70 -5.94
N ALA A 97 3.81 -18.85 -6.48
CA ALA A 97 4.06 -20.05 -5.71
C ALA A 97 5.05 -19.78 -4.57
N ASP A 98 4.76 -20.39 -3.43
CA ASP A 98 5.52 -20.49 -2.19
C ASP A 98 7.06 -20.36 -2.34
N ALA A 99 7.57 -19.14 -2.32
CA ALA A 99 9.00 -18.86 -2.24
C ALA A 99 9.28 -18.00 -1.00
N PRO A 100 10.05 -18.50 -0.02
CA PRO A 100 10.46 -17.69 1.11
C PRO A 100 11.51 -16.70 0.62
N VAL A 101 11.17 -15.41 0.56
CA VAL A 101 12.18 -14.37 0.34
C VAL A 101 12.86 -14.08 1.67
N GLY A 102 13.82 -14.95 1.98
CA GLY A 102 14.92 -14.66 2.89
C GLY A 102 16.04 -13.93 2.14
N ALA A 103 16.55 -12.87 2.77
CA ALA A 103 17.89 -12.32 2.62
C ALA A 103 18.50 -12.30 1.20
N THR A 104 18.42 -11.15 0.53
CA THR A 104 19.50 -10.76 -0.40
C THR A 104 20.30 -9.65 0.27
N GLY A 105 21.51 -10.00 0.69
CA GLY A 105 22.46 -9.10 1.33
C GLY A 105 22.85 -7.94 0.41
N SER A 106 23.13 -6.79 1.03
CA SER A 106 24.10 -5.85 0.49
C SER A 106 25.32 -5.94 1.39
N ASP A 107 26.14 -6.95 1.13
CA ASP A 107 27.56 -6.91 1.45
C ASP A 107 28.22 -6.31 0.20
N GLU A 108 28.57 -5.03 0.26
CA GLU A 108 29.60 -4.40 -0.57
C GLU A 108 30.04 -3.10 0.12
N LEU A 109 31.25 -3.20 0.71
CA LEU A 109 32.12 -2.19 1.34
C LEU A 109 31.88 -1.85 2.82
#